data_AF-A0A928DUF8-F1
#
_entry.id   AF-A0A928DUF8-F1
#
_cell.length_a   1.000
_cell.length_b   1.000
_cell.length_c   1.000
_cell.angle_alpha   90.00
_cell.angle_beta   90.00
_cell.angle_gamma   90.00
#
_symmetry.space_group_name_H-M   'P 1'
#
loop_
_entity.id
_entity.type
_entity.pdbx_description
1 polymer ?
#
loop_
_entity_poly.entity_id
_entity_poly.type
_entity_poly.pdbx_seq_one_letter_code
_entity_poly.pdbx_strand_id
1 'polypeptide(L)'
;MTDRKEGNASISVLSPQKVLDLYYLDTRWHILEIGAMLDRLQRGETAHPDDRASQTDLRAELLREALQILASSSAEPDRAERLLTLFTKLDRAHADSL
;
A
#
# COMPACT_ATOMS: atom_id res chain seq x y z
N MET A 1 18.41 44.89 17.23
CA MET A 1 18.12 44.69 15.80
C MET A 1 18.30 43.21 15.52
N THR A 2 17.16 42.52 15.42
CA THR A 2 16.90 41.10 15.11
C THR A 2 18.10 40.15 14.94
N ASP A 3 18.33 39.33 15.95
CA ASP A 3 18.94 37.99 15.78
C ASP A 3 17.84 37.07 15.22
N ARG A 4 17.83 36.90 13.89
CA ARG A 4 16.98 35.90 13.24
C ARG A 4 17.63 34.54 13.47
N LYS A 5 17.11 33.75 14.41
CA LYS A 5 17.27 32.30 14.36
C LYS A 5 16.53 31.79 13.12
N GLU A 6 17.24 31.74 12.01
CA GLU A 6 16.91 30.86 10.90
C GLU A 6 17.10 29.42 11.39
N GLY A 7 16.07 28.91 12.05
CA GLY A 7 15.91 27.49 12.28
C GLY A 7 15.64 26.84 10.92
N ASN A 8 16.71 26.51 10.20
CA ASN A 8 16.67 25.54 9.13
C ASN A 8 16.02 24.28 9.73
N ALA A 9 14.74 24.07 9.43
CA ALA A 9 14.02 22.87 9.80
C ALA A 9 14.63 21.73 8.98
N SER A 10 15.77 21.22 9.45
CA SER A 10 16.30 19.93 9.06
C SER A 10 15.12 18.97 9.04
N ILE A 11 14.84 18.34 7.90
CA ILE A 11 13.88 17.25 7.80
C ILE A 11 14.32 16.20 8.84
N SER A 12 13.78 16.28 10.05
CA SER A 12 14.30 15.47 11.15
C SER A 12 13.73 14.08 10.98
N VAL A 13 14.60 13.13 10.65
CA VAL A 13 14.27 11.71 10.71
C VAL A 13 13.63 11.43 12.07
N LEU A 14 12.38 10.95 12.06
CA LEU A 14 11.65 10.64 13.28
C LEU A 14 12.27 9.42 13.96
N SER A 15 12.28 9.41 15.30
CA SER A 15 12.65 8.18 16.02
C SER A 15 11.62 7.08 15.75
N PRO A 16 12.01 5.80 15.82
CA PRO A 16 11.07 4.69 15.61
C PRO A 16 9.82 4.77 16.50
N GLN A 17 9.99 5.15 17.78
CA GLN A 17 8.88 5.34 18.70
C GLN A 17 7.94 6.44 18.23
N LYS A 18 8.48 7.58 17.77
CA LYS A 18 7.67 8.69 17.30
C LYS A 18 6.90 8.35 16.01
N VAL A 19 7.47 7.53 15.13
CA VAL A 19 6.77 7.01 13.96
C VAL A 19 5.57 6.16 14.38
N LEU A 20 5.77 5.22 15.30
CA LEU A 20 4.68 4.37 15.80
C LEU A 20 3.58 5.20 16.47
N ASP A 21 3.95 6.14 17.35
CA ASP A 21 2.97 7.00 18.03
C ASP A 21 2.12 7.82 17.06
N LEU A 22 2.69 8.25 15.93
CA LEU A 22 1.98 9.06 14.93
C LEU A 22 1.11 8.22 13.99
N TYR A 23 1.57 7.03 13.57
CA TYR A 23 0.98 6.33 12.43
C TYR A 23 0.36 4.96 12.75
N TYR A 24 0.56 4.43 13.96
CA TYR A 24 0.15 3.05 14.27
C TYR A 24 -1.36 2.82 14.13
N LEU A 25 -2.20 3.72 14.66
CA LEU A 25 -3.65 3.53 14.65
C LEU A 25 -4.23 3.58 13.23
N ASP A 26 -3.78 4.54 12.42
CA ASP A 26 -4.21 4.65 11.03
C ASP A 26 -3.72 3.46 10.20
N THR A 27 -2.46 3.05 10.39
CA THR A 27 -1.90 1.87 9.72
C THR A 27 -2.68 0.61 10.09
N ARG A 28 -3.02 0.43 11.37
CA ARG A 28 -3.84 -0.68 11.83
C ARG A 28 -5.21 -0.68 11.17
N TRP A 29 -5.85 0.48 11.08
CA TRP A 29 -7.15 0.60 10.40
C TRP A 29 -7.03 0.22 8.92
N HIS A 30 -6.05 0.75 8.19
CA HIS A 30 -5.84 0.40 6.79
C HIS A 30 -5.64 -1.12 6.59
N ILE A 31 -4.88 -1.79 7.48
CA ILE A 31 -4.68 -3.24 7.41
C ILE A 31 -6.01 -3.99 7.59
N LEU A 32 -6.87 -3.55 8.52
CA LEU A 32 -8.19 -4.15 8.74
C LEU A 32 -9.11 -3.98 7.52
N GLU A 33 -9.10 -2.80 6.89
CA GLU A 33 -9.89 -2.55 5.68
C GLU A 33 -9.45 -3.45 4.51
N ILE A 34 -8.13 -3.64 4.34
CA ILE A 34 -7.59 -4.56 3.33
C ILE A 34 -8.08 -5.99 3.60
N GLY A 35 -7.98 -6.47 4.84
CA GLY A 35 -8.47 -7.80 5.22
C GLY A 35 -9.97 -7.96 4.95
N ALA A 36 -10.78 -6.98 5.36
CA ALA A 36 -12.21 -7.01 5.14
C ALA A 36 -12.59 -6.97 3.65
N MET A 37 -11.82 -6.26 2.81
CA MET A 37 -12.01 -6.27 1.36
C MET A 37 -11.72 -7.65 0.77
N LEU A 38 -10.61 -8.30 1.16
CA LEU A 38 -10.26 -9.65 0.70
C LEU A 38 -11.34 -10.69 1.10
N ASP A 39 -11.86 -10.60 2.33
CA ASP A 39 -12.97 -11.47 2.76
C ASP A 39 -14.23 -11.27 1.90
N ARG A 40 -14.53 -10.03 1.50
CA ARG A 40 -15.65 -9.73 0.61
C ARG A 40 -15.41 -10.27 -0.79
N LEU A 41 -14.19 -10.14 -1.32
CA LEU A 41 -13.81 -10.73 -2.59
C LEU A 41 -14.06 -12.23 -2.57
N GLN A 42 -13.45 -12.95 -1.63
CA GLN A 42 -13.58 -14.41 -1.49
C GLN A 42 -15.04 -14.87 -1.36
N ARG A 43 -15.86 -14.14 -0.59
CA ARG A 43 -17.31 -14.41 -0.50
C ARG A 43 -18.01 -14.25 -1.85
N GLY A 44 -17.65 -13.23 -2.62
CA GLY A 44 -18.14 -13.03 -3.98
C GLY A 44 -17.77 -14.19 -4.91
N GLU A 45 -16.51 -14.63 -4.90
CA GLU A 45 -16.04 -15.78 -5.70
C GLU A 45 -16.82 -17.06 -5.35
N THR A 46 -17.10 -17.26 -4.06
CA THR A 46 -17.86 -18.42 -3.58
C THR A 46 -19.33 -18.35 -3.99
N ALA A 47 -19.94 -17.16 -3.95
CA ALA A 47 -21.34 -16.95 -4.30
C ALA A 47 -21.59 -16.97 -5.82
N HIS A 48 -20.56 -16.63 -6.61
CA HIS A 48 -20.63 -16.51 -8.07
C HIS A 48 -19.48 -17.28 -8.74
N PRO A 49 -19.47 -18.62 -8.67
CA PRO A 49 -18.34 -19.44 -9.14
C PRO A 49 -18.14 -19.38 -10.67
N ASP A 50 -19.19 -19.06 -11.43
CA ASP A 50 -19.14 -18.91 -12.89
C ASP A 50 -18.63 -17.53 -13.33
N ASP A 51 -18.45 -16.59 -12.40
CA ASP A 51 -17.93 -15.26 -12.70
C ASP A 51 -16.42 -15.34 -12.97
N ARG A 52 -16.08 -15.47 -14.26
CA ARG A 52 -14.70 -15.52 -14.76
C ARG A 52 -13.88 -14.28 -14.41
N ALA A 53 -14.51 -13.18 -14.01
CA ALA A 53 -13.80 -12.01 -13.54
C ALA A 53 -12.95 -12.30 -12.28
N SER A 54 -13.33 -13.27 -11.44
CA SER A 54 -12.64 -13.57 -10.18
C SER A 54 -11.28 -14.28 -10.37
N GLN A 55 -11.19 -15.24 -11.29
CA GLN A 55 -10.06 -16.18 -11.31
C GLN A 55 -8.78 -15.62 -11.96
N THR A 56 -8.88 -14.52 -12.71
CA THR A 56 -7.77 -13.90 -13.44
C THR A 56 -7.76 -12.37 -13.36
N ASP A 57 -8.36 -11.78 -12.33
CA ASP A 57 -8.33 -10.31 -12.18
C ASP A 57 -6.93 -9.84 -11.79
N LEU A 58 -6.29 -9.10 -12.70
CA LEU A 58 -4.99 -8.48 -12.47
C LEU A 58 -4.96 -7.62 -11.19
N ARG A 59 -6.07 -6.96 -10.82
CA ARG A 59 -6.12 -6.13 -9.61
C ARG A 59 -5.96 -6.99 -8.36
N ALA A 60 -6.58 -8.18 -8.32
CA ALA A 60 -6.45 -9.11 -7.21
C ALA A 60 -5.02 -9.67 -7.09
N GLU A 61 -4.37 -9.95 -8.23
CA GLU A 61 -2.97 -10.36 -8.26
C GLU A 61 -2.03 -9.26 -7.75
N LEU A 62 -2.19 -8.02 -8.23
CA LEU A 62 -1.38 -6.88 -7.79
C LEU A 62 -1.56 -6.59 -6.29
N LEU A 63 -2.77 -6.76 -5.75
CA LEU A 63 -3.01 -6.63 -4.30
C LEU A 63 -2.27 -7.69 -3.48
N ARG A 64 -2.18 -8.93 -3.98
CA ARG A 64 -1.39 -9.98 -3.33
C ARG A 64 0.11 -9.69 -3.40
N GLU A 65 0.62 -9.20 -4.54
CA GLU A 65 2.03 -8.79 -4.68
C GLU A 65 2.35 -7.59 -3.76
N ALA A 66 1.44 -6.63 -3.64
CA ALA A 66 1.57 -5.47 -2.75
C ALA A 66 1.71 -5.88 -1.28
N LEU A 67 0.92 -6.86 -0.82
CA LEU A 67 1.02 -7.39 0.55
C LEU A 67 2.37 -8.06 0.80
N GLN A 68 2.95 -8.74 -0.19
CA GLN A 68 4.29 -9.31 -0.07
C GLN A 68 5.37 -8.24 0.05
N ILE A 69 5.24 -7.13 -0.71
CA ILE A 69 6.14 -5.97 -0.59
C ILE A 69 6.08 -5.39 0.83
N LEU A 70 4.87 -5.19 1.36
CA LEU A 70 4.64 -4.65 2.71
C LEU A 70 5.18 -5.59 3.81
N ALA A 71 4.98 -6.89 3.68
CA ALA A 71 5.45 -7.89 4.63
C ALA A 71 6.97 -8.15 4.55
N SER A 72 7.64 -7.70 3.49
CA SER A 72 9.07 -7.96 3.30
C SER A 72 9.92 -7.29 4.39
N SER A 73 10.87 -8.04 4.95
CA SER A 73 11.86 -7.54 5.92
C SER A 73 13.01 -6.77 5.27
N SER A 74 12.80 -6.15 4.10
CA SER A 74 13.83 -5.37 3.40
C SER A 74 14.42 -4.31 4.34
N ALA A 75 15.75 -4.19 4.31
CA ALA A 75 16.51 -3.19 5.06
C ALA A 75 16.28 -1.76 4.54
N GLU A 76 15.82 -1.63 3.28
CA GLU A 76 15.60 -0.34 2.64
C GLU A 76 14.19 0.22 2.91
N PRO A 77 14.06 1.55 3.14
CA PRO A 77 12.77 2.21 3.32
C PRO A 77 12.09 2.55 1.97
N ASP A 78 12.01 1.59 1.04
CA ASP A 78 11.59 1.78 -0.36
C ASP A 78 10.18 1.24 -0.69
N ARG A 79 9.46 0.74 0.32
CA ARG A 79 8.17 0.03 0.13
C ARG A 79 7.15 0.86 -0.66
N ALA A 80 7.05 2.16 -0.38
CA ALA A 80 6.12 3.05 -1.08
C ALA A 80 6.45 3.19 -2.57
N GLU A 81 7.73 3.33 -2.93
CA GLU A 81 8.18 3.41 -4.32
C GLU A 81 7.91 2.10 -5.07
N ARG A 82 8.18 0.97 -4.41
CA ARG A 82 7.93 -0.36 -4.96
C ARG A 82 6.43 -0.60 -5.20
N LEU A 83 5.58 -0.18 -4.27
CA LEU A 83 4.13 -0.22 -4.43
C LEU A 83 3.66 0.68 -5.57
N LEU A 84 4.18 1.91 -5.67
CA LEU A 84 3.85 2.81 -6.77
C LEU A 84 4.20 2.17 -8.11
N THR A 85 5.42 1.66 -8.24
CA THR A 85 5.91 0.97 -9.45
C THR A 85 5.04 -0.24 -9.78
N LEU A 86 4.68 -1.04 -8.77
CA LEU A 86 3.81 -2.19 -8.95
C LEU A 86 2.46 -1.80 -9.57
N PHE A 87 1.81 -0.76 -9.06
CA PHE A 87 0.50 -0.36 -9.55
C PHE A 87 0.53 0.29 -10.93
N THR A 88 1.68 0.82 -11.39
CA THR A 88 1.82 1.26 -12.79
C THR A 88 1.61 0.13 -13.81
N LYS A 89 1.75 -1.15 -13.41
CA LYS A 89 1.43 -2.30 -14.27
C LYS A 89 -0.04 -2.29 -14.69
N LEU A 90 -0.94 -1.90 -13.79
CA LEU A 90 -2.38 -1.81 -14.08
C LEU A 90 -2.67 -0.69 -15.09
N ASP A 91 -2.07 0.48 -14.89
CA ASP A 91 -2.25 1.63 -15.79
C ASP A 91 -1.80 1.30 -17.22
N ARG A 92 -0.70 0.57 -17.37
CA ARG A 92 -0.19 0.10 -18.67
C ARG A 92 -1.10 -0.94 -19.31
N ALA A 93 -1.59 -1.92 -18.54
CA ALA A 93 -2.53 -2.92 -19.05
C ALA A 93 -3.82 -2.28 -19.59
N HIS A 94 -4.31 -1.22 -18.95
CA HIS A 94 -5.42 -0.42 -19.47
C HIS A 94 -5.07 0.35 -20.75
N ALA A 95 -3.86 0.93 -20.83
CA ALA A 95 -3.41 1.68 -21.99
C ALA A 95 -3.20 0.80 -23.24
N ASP A 96 -2.72 -0.43 -23.07
CA ASP A 96 -2.47 -1.39 -24.16
C ASP A 96 -3.76 -2.06 -24.68
N SER A 97 -4.89 -1.83 -24.01
CA SER A 97 -6.21 -2.36 -24.39
C SER A 97 -7.04 -1.39 -25.27
N LEU A 98 -6.45 -0.26 -25.68
CA LEU A 98 -7.03 0.78 -26.55
C LEU A 98 -6.37 0.79 -27.92
#